data_AF-A0A7S4FFS2-F1
#
_entry.id   AF-A0A7S4FFS2-F1
#
_cell.length_a   1.000
_cell.length_b   1.000
_cell.length_c   1.000
_cell.angle_alpha   90.00
_cell.angle_beta   90.00
_cell.angle_gamma   90.00
#
_symmetry.space_group_name_H-M   'P 1'
#
loop_
_entity.id
_entity.type
_entity.pdbx_description
1 polymer ?
#
loop_
_entity_poly.entity_id
_entity_poly.type
_entity_poly.pdbx_seq_one_letter_code
_entity_poly.pdbx_strand_id
1 'polypeptide(L)'
;RVTEFCDLLFGDELPTRAQLISTFRLRVPQQPLPYEDSGTYSVSAAAVMDAIRAHNTPWGAAGGLKERLRGVDLCAALRLCAGQAPPAPPVAGGSPYFCEHADCQEVWTTESVGALAQYLEGRVQALRAGDRPIVEVGAGPGRLAALLNRTGLISTRVIATDIQDFGHGYPQEAIEQSAALRKYQPAIIMSSWMPVRHDWSKQWRAMPFVSEYVLIG
;
A
#
# COMPACT_ATOMS: atom_id res chain seq x y z
N ARG A 1 -5.19 0.67 -18.26
CA ARG A 1 -4.08 1.01 -17.34
C ARG A 1 -2.71 0.61 -17.87
N VAL A 2 -2.40 -0.67 -18.15
CA VAL A 2 -1.12 -1.02 -18.83
C VAL A 2 -1.15 -0.65 -20.31
N THR A 3 -2.28 -0.87 -21.00
CA THR A 3 -2.49 -0.47 -22.39
C THR A 3 -2.38 1.04 -22.57
N GLU A 4 -3.07 1.83 -21.74
CA GLU A 4 -2.96 3.30 -21.72
C GLU A 4 -1.53 3.81 -21.47
N PHE A 5 -0.72 3.09 -20.70
CA PHE A 5 0.69 3.45 -20.45
C PHE A 5 1.58 3.15 -21.67
N CYS A 6 1.29 2.08 -22.41
CA CYS A 6 1.97 1.76 -23.66
C CYS A 6 1.59 2.74 -24.79
N ASP A 7 0.32 3.11 -24.89
CA ASP A 7 -0.17 4.09 -25.86
C ASP A 7 0.47 5.47 -25.63
N LEU A 8 0.72 5.83 -24.36
CA LEU A 8 1.37 7.10 -23.99
C LEU A 8 2.87 7.15 -24.34
N LEU A 9 3.56 6.00 -24.36
CA LEU A 9 5.01 5.93 -24.62
C LEU A 9 5.35 5.71 -26.09
N PHE A 10 4.45 5.11 -26.87
CA PHE A 10 4.75 4.67 -28.24
C PHE A 10 3.74 5.14 -29.29
N GLY A 11 2.61 5.74 -28.90
CA GLY A 11 1.53 6.07 -29.84
C GLY A 11 0.95 4.83 -30.52
N ASP A 12 0.30 5.01 -31.69
CA ASP A 12 -0.36 3.93 -32.44
C ASP A 12 0.63 2.95 -33.14
N GLU A 13 1.94 3.22 -33.10
CA GLU A 13 2.96 2.40 -33.74
C GLU A 13 4.00 1.88 -32.73
N LEU A 14 3.97 0.58 -32.44
CA LEU A 14 5.01 -0.06 -31.65
C LEU A 14 6.34 -0.04 -32.42
N PRO A 15 7.45 0.47 -31.84
CA PRO A 15 8.73 0.54 -32.54
C PRO A 15 9.24 -0.85 -32.91
N THR A 16 9.84 -0.93 -34.09
CA THR A 16 10.44 -2.16 -34.60
C THR A 16 11.64 -2.59 -33.74
N ARG A 17 11.94 -3.90 -33.72
CA ARG A 17 13.08 -4.48 -33.00
C ARG A 17 14.41 -3.77 -33.28
N ALA A 18 14.60 -3.22 -34.47
CA ALA A 18 15.80 -2.48 -34.87
C ALA A 18 15.87 -1.08 -34.22
N GLN A 19 14.74 -0.39 -34.04
CA GLN A 19 14.68 0.96 -33.44
C GLN A 19 14.94 0.95 -31.93
N LEU A 20 14.61 -0.16 -31.24
CA LEU A 20 14.87 -0.31 -29.81
C LEU A 20 16.35 -0.60 -29.50
N ILE A 21 17.06 -1.28 -30.39
CA ILE A 21 18.47 -1.64 -30.21
C ILE A 21 19.40 -0.42 -30.34
N SER A 22 19.03 0.60 -31.13
CA SER A 22 19.85 1.80 -31.33
C SER A 22 19.76 2.84 -30.21
N THR A 23 18.74 2.78 -29.34
CA THR A 23 18.36 3.92 -28.48
C THR A 23 18.90 3.83 -27.04
N PHE A 24 19.54 2.72 -26.65
CA PHE A 24 20.12 2.59 -25.30
C PHE A 24 21.66 2.44 -25.36
N ARG A 25 22.37 3.56 -25.24
CA ARG A 25 23.74 3.60 -24.70
C ARG A 25 23.72 4.35 -23.38
N LEU A 26 23.51 3.62 -22.28
CA LEU A 26 23.69 4.17 -20.93
C LEU A 26 25.19 4.23 -20.63
N ARG A 27 25.72 5.42 -20.36
CA ARG A 27 27.05 5.60 -19.76
C ARG A 27 26.95 5.32 -18.26
N VAL A 28 27.66 4.30 -17.80
CA VAL A 28 27.87 4.03 -16.37
C VAL A 28 29.09 4.86 -15.91
N PRO A 29 29.00 5.68 -14.84
CA PRO A 29 30.17 6.34 -14.29
C PRO A 29 31.09 5.32 -13.62
N GLN A 30 32.39 5.43 -13.92
CA GLN A 30 33.46 4.60 -13.35
C GLN A 30 33.92 5.19 -12.02
N GLN A 31 33.33 4.77 -10.90
CA GLN A 31 34.02 4.81 -9.60
C GLN A 31 33.59 3.61 -8.74
N PRO A 32 34.54 2.88 -8.11
CA PRO A 32 34.22 1.77 -7.24
C PRO A 32 33.86 2.27 -5.83
N LEU A 33 32.76 1.77 -5.26
CA LEU A 33 32.43 1.90 -3.84
C LEU A 33 32.98 0.69 -3.06
N PRO A 34 33.39 0.86 -1.78
CA PRO A 34 34.11 -0.16 -1.04
C PRO A 34 33.15 -1.07 -0.27
N TYR A 35 32.46 -1.98 -0.97
CA TYR A 35 32.03 -3.30 -0.47
C TYR A 35 31.25 -3.98 -1.58
N GLU A 36 31.88 -4.92 -2.28
CA GLU A 36 31.18 -5.79 -3.23
C GLU A 36 30.73 -7.07 -2.53
N ASP A 37 29.47 -7.42 -2.73
CA ASP A 37 29.14 -8.73 -3.26
C ASP A 37 28.42 -8.49 -4.61
N SER A 38 29.21 -8.41 -5.68
CA SER A 38 28.81 -7.95 -7.01
C SER A 38 28.21 -9.10 -7.84
N GLY A 39 27.02 -9.54 -7.46
CA GLY A 39 26.18 -10.36 -8.35
C GLY A 39 25.65 -9.52 -9.51
N THR A 40 26.28 -9.61 -10.69
CA THR A 40 25.78 -8.95 -11.91
C THR A 40 24.64 -9.79 -12.50
N TYR A 41 23.39 -9.38 -12.32
CA TYR A 41 22.26 -9.99 -13.03
C TYR A 41 21.98 -9.21 -14.31
N SER A 42 22.25 -9.84 -15.45
CA SER A 42 21.85 -9.30 -16.75
C SER A 42 20.50 -9.89 -17.15
N VAL A 43 19.47 -9.06 -17.21
CA VAL A 43 18.20 -9.43 -17.84
C VAL A 43 18.20 -8.85 -19.24
N SER A 44 18.14 -9.71 -20.26
CA SER A 44 18.11 -9.23 -21.64
C SER A 44 16.80 -8.47 -21.91
N ALA A 45 16.86 -7.41 -22.70
CA ALA A 45 15.67 -6.70 -23.18
C ALA A 45 14.66 -7.65 -23.85
N ALA A 46 15.13 -8.76 -24.45
CA ALA A 46 14.27 -9.81 -24.99
C ALA A 46 13.44 -10.49 -23.89
N ALA A 47 14.01 -10.81 -22.73
CA ALA A 47 13.30 -11.45 -21.62
C ALA A 47 12.21 -10.55 -21.02
N VAL A 48 12.45 -9.24 -20.95
CA VAL A 48 11.45 -8.26 -20.50
C VAL A 48 10.29 -8.17 -21.51
N MET A 49 10.59 -8.12 -22.81
CA MET A 49 9.57 -8.07 -23.85
C MET A 49 8.77 -9.36 -23.98
N ASP A 50 9.40 -10.51 -23.75
CA ASP A 50 8.71 -11.81 -23.72
C ASP A 50 7.72 -11.89 -22.55
N ALA A 51 8.07 -11.34 -21.38
CA ALA A 51 7.17 -11.26 -20.22
C ALA A 51 5.95 -10.36 -20.49
N ILE A 52 6.15 -9.20 -21.14
CA ILE A 52 5.06 -8.28 -21.51
C ILE A 52 4.12 -8.94 -22.54
N ARG A 53 4.66 -9.64 -23.55
CA ARG A 53 3.85 -10.34 -24.56
C ARG A 53 3.08 -11.53 -23.97
N ALA A 54 3.69 -12.26 -23.04
CA ALA A 54 3.04 -13.37 -22.35
C ALA A 54 1.87 -12.90 -21.46
N HIS A 55 1.92 -11.66 -20.96
CA HIS A 55 0.82 -11.08 -20.19
C HIS A 55 -0.42 -10.74 -21.02
N ASN A 56 -0.25 -10.58 -22.34
CA ASN A 56 -1.31 -10.30 -23.32
C ASN A 56 -1.81 -11.56 -24.06
N THR A 57 -1.39 -12.76 -23.66
CA THR A 57 -1.90 -14.02 -24.24
C THR A 57 -3.01 -14.62 -23.35
N PRO A 58 -4.04 -15.27 -23.94
CA PRO A 58 -5.09 -15.94 -23.16
C PRO A 58 -4.48 -16.97 -22.20
N TRP A 59 -5.03 -17.04 -20.98
CA TRP A 59 -4.49 -17.74 -19.79
C TRP A 59 -4.18 -19.25 -19.92
N GLY A 60 -4.31 -19.85 -21.10
CA GLY A 60 -4.09 -21.28 -21.33
C GLY A 60 -2.66 -21.72 -21.68
N ALA A 61 -1.71 -20.82 -21.96
CA ALA A 61 -0.36 -21.19 -22.47
C ALA A 61 0.81 -20.93 -21.49
N ALA A 62 0.58 -20.39 -20.30
CA ALA A 62 1.62 -19.79 -19.46
C ALA A 62 2.27 -20.71 -18.39
N GLY A 63 2.24 -22.04 -18.59
CA GLY A 63 2.73 -23.00 -17.59
C GLY A 63 4.21 -22.84 -17.19
N GLY A 64 5.07 -22.40 -18.12
CA GLY A 64 6.52 -22.22 -17.87
C GLY A 64 6.94 -20.85 -17.35
N LEU A 65 6.04 -19.86 -17.31
CA LEU A 65 6.39 -18.47 -16.97
C LEU A 65 6.49 -18.25 -15.45
N LYS A 66 5.68 -18.98 -14.68
CA LYS A 66 5.64 -18.89 -13.21
C LYS A 66 6.96 -19.30 -12.54
N GLU A 67 7.71 -20.20 -13.18
CA GLU A 67 9.05 -20.60 -12.74
C GLU A 67 10.14 -19.61 -13.16
N ARG A 68 9.98 -18.95 -14.30
CA ARG A 68 10.95 -17.96 -14.83
C ARG A 68 10.86 -16.58 -14.16
N LEU A 69 9.73 -16.26 -13.54
CA LEU A 69 9.51 -14.97 -12.85
C LEU A 69 9.64 -15.06 -11.32
N ARG A 70 9.98 -16.24 -10.77
CA ARG A 70 10.32 -16.33 -9.33
C ARG A 70 11.55 -15.46 -9.04
N GLY A 71 11.37 -14.45 -8.20
CA GLY A 71 12.42 -13.53 -7.78
C GLY A 71 12.56 -12.26 -8.63
N VAL A 72 11.71 -12.07 -9.65
CA VAL A 72 11.67 -10.80 -10.40
C VAL A 72 10.66 -9.86 -9.73
N ASP A 73 11.15 -8.78 -9.13
CA ASP A 73 10.31 -7.68 -8.68
C ASP A 73 9.79 -6.92 -9.92
N LEU A 74 8.54 -7.21 -10.26
CA LEU A 74 7.87 -6.65 -11.43
C LEU A 74 7.72 -5.12 -11.32
N CYS A 75 7.57 -4.59 -10.10
CA CYS A 75 7.51 -3.15 -9.85
C CYS A 75 8.86 -2.49 -10.10
N ALA A 76 9.95 -3.08 -9.61
CA ALA A 76 11.30 -2.58 -9.88
C ALA A 76 11.63 -2.61 -11.38
N ALA A 77 11.25 -3.67 -12.09
CA ALA A 77 11.42 -3.78 -13.54
C ALA A 77 10.64 -2.69 -14.30
N LEU A 78 9.39 -2.43 -13.93
CA LEU A 78 8.57 -1.39 -14.54
C LEU A 78 9.12 0.03 -14.27
N ARG A 79 9.66 0.31 -13.07
CA ARG A 79 10.30 1.59 -12.73
C ARG A 79 11.59 1.82 -13.53
N LEU A 80 12.41 0.80 -13.68
CA LEU A 80 13.60 0.82 -14.54
C LEU A 80 13.24 1.12 -16.00
N CYS A 81 12.17 0.52 -16.52
CA CYS A 81 11.66 0.83 -17.87
C CYS A 81 11.15 2.27 -18.01
N ALA A 82 10.64 2.87 -16.93
CA ALA A 82 10.19 4.26 -16.89
C ALA A 82 11.31 5.29 -16.65
N GLY A 83 12.59 4.87 -16.61
CA GLY A 83 13.72 5.75 -16.31
C GLY A 83 13.77 6.24 -14.87
N GLN A 84 13.03 5.59 -13.96
CA GLN A 84 13.04 5.90 -12.54
C GLN A 84 14.12 5.08 -11.84
N ALA A 85 14.83 5.69 -10.89
CA ALA A 85 15.80 4.97 -10.08
C ALA A 85 15.09 3.88 -9.25
N PRO A 86 15.66 2.67 -9.14
CA PRO A 86 15.15 1.67 -8.22
C PRO A 86 15.22 2.21 -6.78
N PRO A 87 14.30 1.80 -5.89
CA PRO A 87 14.38 2.18 -4.49
C PRO A 87 15.71 1.71 -3.90
N ALA A 88 16.29 2.53 -3.02
CA ALA A 88 17.49 2.14 -2.29
C ALA A 88 17.24 0.82 -1.52
N PRO A 89 18.22 -0.09 -1.45
CA PRO A 89 18.07 -1.31 -0.67
C PRO A 89 17.80 -0.96 0.80
N PRO A 90 17.01 -1.77 1.52
CA PRO A 90 16.71 -1.50 2.92
C PRO A 90 18.00 -1.49 3.73
N VAL A 91 18.17 -0.46 4.56
CA VAL A 91 19.26 -0.37 5.53
C VAL A 91 19.08 -1.51 6.53
N ALA A 92 20.14 -2.28 6.80
CA ALA A 92 20.11 -3.34 7.81
C ALA A 92 19.74 -2.72 9.17
N GLY A 93 18.50 -2.98 9.64
CA GLY A 93 17.84 -2.26 10.73
C GLY A 93 16.41 -1.79 10.42
N GLY A 94 15.90 -2.07 9.22
CA GLY A 94 14.56 -1.71 8.75
C GLY A 94 13.41 -2.15 9.66
N SER A 95 12.44 -1.26 9.79
CA SER A 95 11.26 -1.36 10.63
C SER A 95 10.46 -2.66 10.38
N PRO A 96 9.88 -3.31 11.41
CA PRO A 96 9.12 -4.57 11.26
C PRO A 96 7.76 -4.41 10.54
N TYR A 97 7.51 -3.28 9.87
CA TYR A 97 6.28 -3.06 9.13
C TYR A 97 6.32 -3.85 7.81
N PHE A 98 5.78 -5.07 7.84
CA PHE A 98 5.64 -5.97 6.69
C PHE A 98 4.89 -5.31 5.50
N CYS A 99 4.12 -4.24 5.76
CA CYS A 99 3.44 -3.43 4.74
C CYS A 99 4.29 -2.29 4.15
N GLU A 100 5.45 -1.94 4.72
CA GLU A 100 6.34 -0.90 4.16
C GLU A 100 7.22 -1.42 3.02
N HIS A 101 7.35 -2.74 2.86
CA HIS A 101 8.29 -3.37 1.93
C HIS A 101 7.64 -4.05 0.73
N ALA A 102 6.33 -4.26 0.76
CA ALA A 102 5.56 -4.67 -0.39
C ALA A 102 4.68 -3.48 -0.79
N ASP A 103 4.61 -3.16 -2.09
CA ASP A 103 3.61 -2.25 -2.69
C ASP A 103 2.18 -2.83 -2.51
N CYS A 104 1.79 -3.14 -1.28
CA CYS A 104 0.46 -3.57 -0.88
C CYS A 104 -0.44 -2.34 -0.96
N GLN A 105 -0.95 -2.08 -2.17
CA GLN A 105 -1.98 -1.07 -2.33
C GLN A 105 -3.24 -1.57 -1.63
N GLU A 106 -3.59 -0.91 -0.54
CA GLU A 106 -4.87 -1.09 0.11
C GLU A 106 -5.99 -0.71 -0.89
N VAL A 107 -6.77 -1.70 -1.32
CA VAL A 107 -7.89 -1.52 -2.27
C VAL A 107 -9.20 -1.47 -1.49
N TRP A 108 -9.64 -0.25 -1.18
CA TRP A 108 -10.97 0.01 -0.67
C TRP A 108 -11.96 0.11 -1.84
N THR A 109 -12.95 -0.79 -1.90
CA THR A 109 -14.06 -0.67 -2.85
C THR A 109 -15.22 0.07 -2.21
N THR A 110 -16.11 0.63 -3.03
CA THR A 110 -17.32 1.29 -2.53
C THR A 110 -18.19 0.32 -1.72
N GLU A 111 -18.26 -0.94 -2.16
CA GLU A 111 -19.02 -2.00 -1.48
C GLU A 111 -18.41 -2.33 -0.11
N SER A 112 -17.09 -2.48 -0.01
CA SER A 112 -16.45 -2.83 1.26
C SER A 112 -16.52 -1.68 2.27
N VAL A 113 -16.28 -0.45 1.83
CA VAL A 113 -16.43 0.75 2.66
C VAL A 113 -17.88 0.93 3.11
N GLY A 114 -18.85 0.74 2.21
CA GLY A 114 -20.27 0.86 2.52
C GLY A 114 -20.74 -0.21 3.53
N ALA A 115 -20.33 -1.46 3.34
CA ALA A 115 -20.64 -2.54 4.28
C ALA A 115 -20.01 -2.30 5.66
N LEU A 116 -18.75 -1.84 5.70
CA LEU A 116 -18.08 -1.50 6.96
C LEU A 116 -18.77 -0.32 7.65
N ALA A 117 -19.19 0.70 6.91
CA ALA A 117 -19.92 1.83 7.47
C ALA A 117 -21.25 1.41 8.10
N GLN A 118 -22.03 0.57 7.42
CA GLN A 118 -23.28 0.02 7.96
C GLN A 118 -23.04 -0.83 9.22
N TYR A 119 -22.00 -1.65 9.21
CA TYR A 119 -21.60 -2.41 10.40
C TYR A 119 -21.31 -1.48 11.57
N LEU A 120 -20.44 -0.49 11.37
CA LEU A 120 -20.03 0.47 12.41
C LEU A 120 -21.23 1.25 12.96
N GLU A 121 -22.13 1.72 12.10
CA GLU A 121 -23.36 2.39 12.52
C GLU A 121 -24.24 1.49 13.40
N GLY A 122 -24.42 0.22 13.01
CA GLY A 122 -25.12 -0.75 13.84
C GLY A 122 -24.47 -0.94 15.23
N ARG A 123 -23.14 -0.91 15.30
CA ARG A 123 -22.40 -0.98 16.58
C ARG A 123 -22.56 0.29 17.42
N VAL A 124 -22.49 1.48 16.80
CA VAL A 124 -22.72 2.78 17.46
C VAL A 124 -24.09 2.80 18.14
N GLN A 125 -25.12 2.35 17.43
CA GLN A 125 -26.49 2.24 17.96
C GLN A 125 -26.60 1.21 19.09
N ALA A 126 -26.08 0.00 18.88
CA ALA A 126 -26.15 -1.08 19.87
C ALA A 126 -25.44 -0.74 21.18
N LEU A 127 -24.29 -0.08 21.11
CA LEU A 127 -23.49 0.33 22.25
C LEU A 127 -23.96 1.62 22.91
N ARG A 128 -24.97 2.31 22.31
CA ARG A 128 -25.40 3.65 22.72
C ARG A 128 -24.20 4.59 22.83
N ALA A 129 -23.34 4.56 21.82
CA ALA A 129 -22.08 5.31 21.84
C ALA A 129 -22.31 6.83 21.91
N GLY A 130 -23.50 7.32 21.53
CA GLY A 130 -23.83 8.74 21.47
C GLY A 130 -22.97 9.44 20.42
N ASP A 131 -22.59 10.68 20.70
CA ASP A 131 -21.74 11.49 19.79
C ASP A 131 -20.25 11.16 19.92
N ARG A 132 -19.89 10.09 20.63
CA ARG A 132 -18.48 9.67 20.78
C ARG A 132 -17.95 9.23 19.41
N PRO A 133 -16.79 9.73 18.97
CA PRO A 133 -16.23 9.35 17.69
C PRO A 133 -15.76 7.90 17.71
N ILE A 134 -15.67 7.31 16.52
CA ILE A 134 -14.87 6.12 16.27
C ILE A 134 -13.43 6.58 16.06
N VAL A 135 -12.46 5.97 16.73
CA VAL A 135 -11.04 6.31 16.55
C VAL A 135 -10.35 5.21 15.78
N GLU A 136 -9.80 5.55 14.62
CA GLU A 136 -8.90 4.70 13.85
C GLU A 136 -7.46 4.94 14.33
N VAL A 137 -6.79 3.90 14.84
CA VAL A 137 -5.42 3.95 15.33
C VAL A 137 -4.46 3.25 14.38
N GLY A 138 -3.30 3.87 14.13
CA GLY A 138 -2.39 3.42 13.08
C GLY A 138 -2.99 3.64 11.70
N ALA A 139 -3.72 4.74 11.52
CA ALA A 139 -4.49 5.03 10.31
C ALA A 139 -3.62 5.36 9.09
N GLY A 140 -2.30 5.47 9.27
CA GLY A 140 -1.39 5.99 8.28
C GLY A 140 -1.88 7.36 7.78
N PRO A 141 -2.14 7.52 6.47
CA PRO A 141 -2.63 8.78 5.92
C PRO A 141 -4.10 9.09 6.24
N GLY A 142 -4.86 8.22 6.91
CA GLY A 142 -6.27 8.47 7.25
C GLY A 142 -7.26 8.29 6.10
N ARG A 143 -6.87 7.56 5.05
CA ARG A 143 -7.71 7.35 3.86
C ARG A 143 -9.01 6.60 4.17
N LEU A 144 -8.95 5.55 5.01
CA LEU A 144 -10.13 4.77 5.39
C LEU A 144 -11.14 5.61 6.18
N ALA A 145 -10.71 6.29 7.26
CA ALA A 145 -11.57 7.23 7.97
C ALA A 145 -12.21 8.27 7.04
N ALA A 146 -11.45 8.85 6.11
CA ALA A 146 -11.97 9.82 5.15
C ALA A 146 -12.99 9.21 4.17
N LEU A 147 -12.83 7.95 3.77
CA LEU A 147 -13.80 7.22 2.95
C LEU A 147 -15.08 6.93 3.75
N LEU A 148 -14.95 6.41 4.97
CA LEU A 148 -16.08 6.10 5.86
C LEU A 148 -16.93 7.35 6.15
N ASN A 149 -16.29 8.47 6.53
CA ASN A 149 -16.98 9.73 6.78
C ASN A 149 -17.73 10.26 5.54
N ARG A 150 -17.22 10.01 4.33
CA ARG A 150 -17.86 10.43 3.07
C ARG A 150 -19.07 9.58 2.68
N THR A 151 -19.26 8.42 3.28
CA THR A 151 -20.42 7.56 2.96
C THR A 151 -21.75 8.21 3.36
N GLY A 152 -21.77 9.02 4.42
CA GLY A 152 -23.00 9.50 5.05
C GLY A 152 -23.82 8.39 5.72
N LEU A 153 -23.27 7.17 5.86
CA LEU A 153 -23.93 6.01 6.46
C LEU A 153 -23.64 5.85 7.96
N ILE A 154 -22.66 6.57 8.49
CA ILE A 154 -22.29 6.57 9.91
C ILE A 154 -22.70 7.92 10.49
N SER A 155 -23.45 7.88 11.60
CA SER A 155 -23.92 9.06 12.32
C SER A 155 -22.80 9.77 13.09
N THR A 156 -21.81 9.01 13.56
CA THR A 156 -20.63 9.54 14.26
C THR A 156 -19.42 9.68 13.34
N ARG A 157 -18.51 10.58 13.72
CA ARG A 157 -17.28 10.83 12.99
C ARG A 157 -16.26 9.73 13.25
N VAL A 158 -15.56 9.32 12.19
CA VAL A 158 -14.34 8.51 12.27
C VAL A 158 -13.12 9.44 12.29
N ILE A 159 -12.28 9.32 13.31
CA ILE A 159 -11.07 10.13 13.49
C ILE A 159 -9.85 9.25 13.23
N ALA A 160 -9.08 9.57 12.19
CA ALA A 160 -7.81 8.93 11.90
C ALA A 160 -6.70 9.47 12.80
N THR A 161 -5.96 8.57 13.45
CA THR A 161 -4.81 8.90 14.27
C THR A 161 -3.62 8.02 13.93
N ASP A 162 -2.46 8.65 13.90
CA ASP A 162 -1.18 7.98 13.73
C ASP A 162 -0.08 8.76 14.45
N ILE A 163 1.06 8.14 14.76
CA ILE A 163 2.19 8.85 15.36
C ILE A 163 2.89 9.76 14.35
N GLN A 164 2.82 9.42 13.06
CA GLN A 164 3.40 10.21 11.98
C GLN A 164 2.35 11.12 11.34
N ASP A 165 2.77 12.32 10.93
CA ASP A 165 1.99 13.15 10.01
C ASP A 165 2.37 12.75 8.58
N PHE A 166 1.37 12.27 7.82
CA PHE A 166 1.57 11.85 6.44
C PHE A 166 1.35 12.98 5.44
N GLY A 167 0.70 14.09 5.81
CA GLY A 167 0.51 15.26 4.94
C GLY A 167 -0.28 15.02 3.63
N HIS A 168 -0.92 13.85 3.45
CA HIS A 168 -1.50 13.40 2.17
C HIS A 168 -2.94 13.87 1.91
N GLY A 169 -3.36 14.99 2.51
CA GLY A 169 -4.62 15.67 2.19
C GLY A 169 -5.90 15.02 2.74
N TYR A 170 -5.81 13.94 3.53
CA TYR A 170 -6.93 13.44 4.32
C TYR A 170 -6.84 13.97 5.76
N PRO A 171 -7.97 14.24 6.43
CA PRO A 171 -7.97 14.63 7.83
C PRO A 171 -7.42 13.50 8.72
N GLN A 172 -6.24 13.72 9.30
CA GLN A 172 -5.58 12.82 10.25
C GLN A 172 -4.90 13.66 11.34
N GLU A 173 -4.81 13.10 12.55
CA GLU A 173 -4.06 13.72 13.65
C GLU A 173 -2.81 12.93 13.98
N ALA A 174 -1.66 13.63 13.96
CA ALA A 174 -0.39 13.14 14.45
C ALA A 174 -0.38 13.07 15.98
N ILE A 175 -0.92 11.99 16.53
CA ILE A 175 -1.06 11.75 17.96
C ILE A 175 -0.87 10.26 18.26
N GLU A 176 -0.10 9.95 19.31
CA GLU A 176 0.09 8.58 19.77
C GLU A 176 -1.24 7.98 20.28
N GLN A 177 -1.47 6.69 20.02
CA GLN A 177 -2.76 6.04 20.27
C GLN A 177 -3.27 6.23 21.71
N SER A 178 -2.42 6.10 22.73
CA SER A 178 -2.82 6.23 24.13
C SER A 178 -3.32 7.64 24.44
N ALA A 179 -2.68 8.66 23.85
CA ALA A 179 -3.11 10.04 23.94
C ALA A 179 -4.42 10.28 23.18
N ALA A 180 -4.57 9.73 21.97
CA ALA A 180 -5.81 9.79 21.19
C ALA A 180 -7.01 9.20 21.95
N LEU A 181 -6.84 8.00 22.51
CA LEU A 181 -7.89 7.32 23.25
C LEU A 181 -8.30 8.08 24.51
N ARG A 182 -7.35 8.72 25.22
CA ARG A 182 -7.66 9.57 26.36
C ARG A 182 -8.36 10.86 25.97
N LYS A 183 -7.96 11.47 24.84
CA LYS A 183 -8.56 12.70 24.30
C LYS A 183 -10.00 12.48 23.87
N TYR A 184 -10.26 11.40 23.15
CA TYR A 184 -11.55 11.16 22.50
C TYR A 184 -12.50 10.25 23.29
N GLN A 185 -11.97 9.45 24.22
CA GLN A 185 -12.72 8.46 24.98
C GLN A 185 -13.71 7.64 24.12
N PRO A 186 -13.24 7.06 23.00
CA PRO A 186 -14.14 6.44 22.03
C PRO A 186 -14.81 5.19 22.60
N ALA A 187 -16.05 4.93 22.17
CA ALA A 187 -16.72 3.65 22.44
C ALA A 187 -16.15 2.52 21.59
N ILE A 188 -15.75 2.84 20.35
CA ILE A 188 -15.29 1.91 19.33
C ILE A 188 -13.93 2.37 18.83
N ILE A 189 -12.97 1.46 18.80
CA ILE A 189 -11.65 1.64 18.18
C ILE A 189 -11.60 0.81 16.90
N MET A 190 -10.90 1.31 15.88
CA MET A 190 -10.60 0.55 14.67
C MET A 190 -9.11 0.60 14.37
N SER A 191 -8.56 -0.47 13.80
CA SER A 191 -7.21 -0.46 13.24
C SER A 191 -7.17 -1.30 11.97
N SER A 192 -6.77 -0.68 10.87
CA SER A 192 -6.45 -1.36 9.61
C SER A 192 -4.96 -1.66 9.61
N TRP A 193 -4.60 -2.94 9.45
CA TRP A 193 -3.22 -3.42 9.42
C TRP A 193 -2.45 -3.16 10.70
N MET A 194 -2.98 -3.60 11.84
CA MET A 194 -2.23 -3.61 13.10
C MET A 194 -0.84 -4.23 12.89
N PRO A 195 0.25 -3.56 13.32
CA PRO A 195 1.60 -4.04 13.07
C PRO A 195 1.80 -5.46 13.61
N VAL A 196 2.41 -6.31 12.77
CA VAL A 196 2.72 -7.70 13.12
C VAL A 196 3.56 -7.73 14.38
N ARG A 197 3.21 -8.63 15.33
CA ARG A 197 3.83 -8.79 16.66
C ARG A 197 3.58 -7.64 17.66
N HIS A 198 2.73 -6.68 17.33
CA HIS A 198 2.27 -5.67 18.27
C HIS A 198 0.79 -5.89 18.59
N ASP A 199 0.48 -6.37 19.81
CA ASP A 199 -0.90 -6.42 20.30
C ASP A 199 -1.26 -5.13 21.03
N TRP A 200 -1.86 -4.18 20.31
CA TRP A 200 -2.39 -2.95 20.91
C TRP A 200 -3.71 -3.19 21.67
N SER A 201 -4.43 -4.27 21.34
CA SER A 201 -5.76 -4.54 21.91
C SER A 201 -5.72 -4.81 23.42
N LYS A 202 -4.59 -5.27 23.96
CA LYS A 202 -4.39 -5.39 25.40
C LYS A 202 -4.62 -4.06 26.13
N GLN A 203 -4.12 -2.96 25.58
CA GLN A 203 -4.30 -1.64 26.16
C GLN A 203 -5.75 -1.17 26.02
N TRP A 204 -6.35 -1.40 24.85
CA TRP A 204 -7.73 -1.00 24.58
C TRP A 204 -8.73 -1.67 25.52
N ARG A 205 -8.56 -2.98 25.77
CA ARG A 205 -9.37 -3.74 26.75
C ARG A 205 -9.23 -3.24 28.18
N ALA A 206 -8.14 -2.55 28.52
CA ALA A 206 -7.94 -1.99 29.85
C ALA A 206 -8.58 -0.60 30.03
N MET A 207 -9.09 0.02 28.94
CA MET A 207 -9.72 1.33 29.00
C MET A 207 -11.22 1.20 29.34
N PRO A 208 -11.72 1.85 30.41
CA PRO A 208 -13.10 1.65 30.87
C PRO A 208 -14.17 2.23 29.93
N PHE A 209 -13.79 3.14 29.02
CA PHE A 209 -14.69 3.78 28.08
C PHE A 209 -14.78 3.07 26.71
N VAL A 210 -13.83 2.18 26.42
CA VAL A 210 -13.81 1.39 25.19
C VAL A 210 -14.69 0.17 25.38
N SER A 211 -15.69 0.03 24.52
CA SER A 211 -16.61 -1.11 24.54
C SER A 211 -16.29 -2.12 23.45
N GLU A 212 -15.71 -1.67 22.33
CA GLU A 212 -15.40 -2.54 21.19
C GLU A 212 -14.14 -2.07 20.46
N TYR A 213 -13.45 -3.02 19.83
CA TYR A 213 -12.42 -2.73 18.85
C TYR A 213 -12.57 -3.62 17.62
N VAL A 214 -12.27 -3.06 16.45
CA VAL A 214 -12.35 -3.72 15.15
C VAL A 214 -10.94 -3.79 14.56
N LEU A 215 -10.52 -4.99 14.19
CA LEU A 215 -9.25 -5.23 13.50
C LEU A 215 -9.55 -5.60 12.04
N ILE A 216 -8.91 -4.89 11.11
CA ILE A 216 -9.01 -5.13 9.67
C ILE A 216 -7.60 -5.47 9.17
N GLY A 217 -7.46 -6.50 8.35
CA GLY A 217 -6.18 -6.95 7.79
C GLY A 217 -6.35 -8.12 6.86
#